data_AF-A0A535NWI6-F1
#
_entry.id   AF-A0A535NWI6-F1
#
_cell.length_a   1.000
_cell.length_b   1.000
_cell.length_c   1.000
_cell.angle_alpha   90.00
_cell.angle_beta   90.00
_cell.angle_gamma   90.00
#
_symmetry.space_group_name_H-M   'P 1'
#
loop_
_entity.id
_entity.type
_entity.pdbx_description
1 polymer ?
#
loop_
_entity_poly.entity_id
_entity_poly.type
_entity_poly.pdbx_seq_one_letter_code
_entity_poly.pdbx_strand_id
1 'polypeptide(L)'
;MLIRIRRRSGQAIVIMALAMVAICGMLALAIDAGRLYFQRRLMQDAVDAGSLAGAQSLVGTITNPNGLPNYALYYALDDTLSVFNQNPANNDPNSSFYTSPVNDTVTDTQGGYTVTAVAPTGYNDKQVQVTVTYNATATFVQVLGFRQISIIATATAEAGTNAKTYAIFAYGGIGTGNTINIQGSGYAQVDNGQDGNDFCSGTPSGETISNAKFHMPTGYPGMLNINGNVFINQADDNQHLGKYWVPQPPFMAGQDPEPNYLIPDTSNIPSAPTRQKINNLASGASATYGNITVRNTTSLPHDFYIYFPGKYTTSISIPYNPGLDAKDSMYIFANGIYYFTNGATLTSTGGYVANTQSGLPHYANGMGATNLPPAIDGTDGVEFIFDGDSFYSADNSATAVPNNYSTFFVAPNYVPTGSVHIAFYIASTNTAGTTWSERYNAVSGSANRYQIWGTVFDASAQSMYITGAQLGPQDHNPVDDANPGGTGSDGQYSINGEFIGFKLDLDDGNIQGNSAGATPTCPG
;
A
#
# COMPACT_ATOMS: atom_id res chain seq x y z
N MET A 1 -80.79 -40.13 1.78
CA MET A 1 -80.66 -38.75 1.26
C MET A 1 -79.29 -38.64 0.59
N LEU A 2 -79.23 -38.62 -0.75
CA LEU A 2 -77.99 -38.52 -1.53
C LEU A 2 -77.84 -37.09 -2.06
N ILE A 3 -76.73 -36.43 -1.74
CA ILE A 3 -76.42 -35.06 -2.13
C ILE A 3 -75.92 -35.05 -3.59
N ARG A 4 -76.60 -34.28 -4.46
CA ARG A 4 -76.16 -34.00 -5.85
C ARG A 4 -75.07 -32.92 -5.83
N ILE A 5 -73.87 -33.26 -6.28
CA ILE A 5 -72.77 -32.30 -6.49
C ILE A 5 -72.96 -31.64 -7.87
N ARG A 6 -73.25 -30.33 -7.89
CA ARG A 6 -73.31 -29.50 -9.12
C ARG A 6 -71.89 -29.24 -9.64
N ARG A 7 -71.55 -29.74 -10.82
CA ARG A 7 -70.27 -29.42 -11.50
C ARG A 7 -70.33 -28.01 -12.11
N ARG A 8 -69.42 -27.12 -11.68
CA ARG A 8 -69.14 -25.82 -12.33
C ARG A 8 -67.96 -26.02 -13.30
N SER A 9 -68.22 -26.29 -14.58
CA SER A 9 -67.18 -26.68 -15.57
C SER A 9 -66.70 -25.57 -16.52
N GLY A 10 -66.99 -24.29 -16.25
CA GLY A 10 -66.57 -23.17 -17.13
C GLY A 10 -65.68 -22.10 -16.47
N GLN A 11 -65.55 -22.08 -15.15
CA GLN A 11 -64.83 -21.01 -14.43
C GLN A 11 -63.30 -21.25 -14.42
N ALA A 12 -62.87 -22.51 -14.40
CA ALA A 12 -61.46 -22.87 -14.31
C ALA A 12 -60.65 -22.42 -15.54
N ILE A 13 -61.22 -22.50 -16.75
CA ILE A 13 -60.54 -22.07 -17.97
C ILE A 13 -60.35 -20.55 -18.02
N VAL A 14 -61.29 -19.77 -17.48
CA VAL A 14 -61.19 -18.30 -17.40
C VAL A 14 -60.10 -17.89 -16.41
N ILE A 15 -60.06 -18.53 -15.23
CA ILE A 15 -59.01 -18.27 -14.23
C ILE A 15 -57.64 -18.65 -14.79
N MET A 16 -57.54 -19.79 -15.49
CA MET A 16 -56.28 -20.22 -16.11
C MET A 16 -55.81 -19.23 -17.18
N ALA A 17 -56.71 -18.76 -18.06
CA ALA A 17 -56.38 -17.78 -19.08
C ALA A 17 -55.89 -16.46 -18.48
N LEU A 18 -56.56 -15.96 -17.43
CA LEU A 18 -56.14 -14.74 -16.72
C LEU A 18 -54.79 -14.94 -16.00
N ALA A 19 -54.57 -16.11 -15.39
CA ALA A 19 -53.31 -16.45 -14.73
C ALA A 19 -52.14 -16.53 -15.73
N MET A 20 -52.35 -17.12 -16.91
CA MET A 20 -51.33 -17.16 -17.97
C MET A 20 -50.94 -15.74 -18.42
N VAL A 21 -51.92 -14.86 -18.64
CA VAL A 21 -51.65 -13.46 -19.00
C VAL A 21 -50.85 -12.76 -17.89
N ALA A 22 -51.23 -12.96 -16.63
CA ALA A 22 -50.51 -12.39 -15.50
C ALA A 22 -49.05 -12.89 -15.41
N ILE A 23 -48.82 -14.19 -15.59
CA ILE A 23 -47.47 -14.79 -15.57
C ILE A 23 -46.62 -14.28 -16.74
N CYS A 24 -47.19 -14.21 -17.95
CA CYS A 24 -46.50 -13.65 -19.11
C CYS A 24 -46.15 -12.16 -18.89
N GLY A 25 -47.06 -11.39 -18.29
CA GLY A 25 -46.80 -10.00 -17.91
C GLY A 25 -45.65 -9.87 -16.92
N MET A 26 -45.58 -10.73 -15.89
CA MET A 26 -44.48 -10.74 -14.92
C MET A 26 -43.15 -11.15 -15.57
N LEU A 27 -43.14 -12.17 -16.43
CA LEU A 27 -41.95 -12.59 -17.18
C LEU A 27 -41.42 -11.46 -18.07
N ALA A 28 -42.33 -10.78 -18.76
CA ALA A 28 -42.02 -9.65 -19.62
C ALA A 28 -41.36 -8.50 -18.85
N LEU A 29 -41.89 -8.17 -17.66
CA LEU A 29 -41.27 -7.21 -16.74
C LEU A 29 -39.90 -7.67 -16.23
N ALA A 30 -39.75 -8.95 -15.90
CA ALA A 30 -38.47 -9.51 -15.44
C ALA A 30 -37.38 -9.43 -16.52
N ILE A 31 -37.73 -9.65 -17.80
CA ILE A 31 -36.79 -9.54 -18.93
C ILE A 31 -36.35 -8.08 -19.12
N ASP A 32 -37.30 -7.13 -19.11
CA ASP A 32 -36.97 -5.70 -19.24
C ASP A 32 -36.10 -5.24 -18.06
N ALA A 33 -36.46 -5.59 -16.82
CA ALA A 33 -35.69 -5.25 -15.63
C ALA A 33 -34.27 -5.85 -15.67
N GLY A 34 -34.14 -7.12 -16.09
CA GLY A 34 -32.84 -7.78 -16.25
C GLY A 34 -31.94 -7.05 -17.23
N ARG A 35 -32.47 -6.72 -18.43
CA ARG A 35 -31.70 -5.97 -19.45
C ARG A 35 -31.27 -4.59 -18.95
N LEU A 36 -32.15 -3.85 -18.28
CA LEU A 36 -31.83 -2.54 -17.70
C LEU A 36 -30.76 -2.64 -16.60
N TYR A 37 -30.81 -3.69 -15.78
CA TYR A 37 -29.83 -3.93 -14.72
C TYR A 37 -28.44 -4.24 -15.30
N PHE A 38 -28.36 -5.14 -16.29
CA PHE A 38 -27.09 -5.40 -16.99
C PHE A 38 -26.54 -4.14 -17.65
N GLN A 39 -27.39 -3.36 -18.30
CA GLN A 39 -27.00 -2.10 -18.92
C GLN A 39 -26.44 -1.13 -17.88
N ARG A 40 -27.11 -1.00 -16.72
CA ARG A 40 -26.64 -0.16 -15.60
C ARG A 40 -25.29 -0.62 -15.06
N ARG A 41 -25.06 -1.93 -14.92
CA ARG A 41 -23.78 -2.45 -14.45
C ARG A 41 -22.65 -2.16 -15.42
N LEU A 42 -22.88 -2.39 -16.72
CA LEU A 42 -21.91 -2.07 -17.76
C LEU A 42 -21.56 -0.57 -17.77
N MET A 43 -22.56 0.30 -17.61
CA MET A 43 -22.30 1.74 -17.52
C MET A 43 -21.56 2.14 -16.25
N GLN A 44 -21.79 1.45 -15.12
CA GLN A 44 -21.03 1.70 -13.90
C GLN A 44 -19.55 1.33 -14.09
N ASP A 45 -19.29 0.13 -14.64
CA ASP A 45 -17.93 -0.31 -14.93
C ASP A 45 -17.24 0.66 -15.93
N ALA A 46 -17.98 1.24 -16.88
CA ALA A 46 -17.47 2.25 -17.82
C ALA A 46 -17.12 3.60 -17.17
N VAL A 47 -17.99 4.14 -16.30
CA VAL A 47 -17.68 5.41 -15.60
C VAL A 47 -16.54 5.24 -14.60
N ASP A 48 -16.44 4.08 -13.95
CA ASP A 48 -15.35 3.77 -13.02
C ASP A 48 -14.00 3.73 -13.76
N ALA A 49 -13.95 3.05 -14.92
CA ALA A 49 -12.76 3.01 -15.78
C ALA A 49 -12.36 4.40 -16.30
N GLY A 50 -13.30 5.13 -16.90
CA GLY A 50 -13.02 6.47 -17.44
C GLY A 50 -12.63 7.48 -16.37
N SER A 51 -13.28 7.48 -15.21
CA SER A 51 -12.89 8.39 -14.13
C SER A 51 -11.47 8.11 -13.64
N LEU A 52 -11.07 6.84 -13.48
CA LEU A 52 -9.71 6.47 -13.09
C LEU A 52 -8.68 6.84 -14.17
N ALA A 53 -8.96 6.55 -15.45
CA ALA A 53 -8.09 6.88 -16.58
C ALA A 53 -7.87 8.41 -16.70
N GLY A 54 -8.93 9.19 -16.54
CA GLY A 54 -8.84 10.65 -16.51
C GLY A 54 -8.04 11.16 -15.30
N ALA A 55 -8.30 10.62 -14.11
CA ALA A 55 -7.62 11.01 -12.87
C ALA A 55 -6.09 10.79 -12.96
N GLN A 56 -5.63 9.73 -13.62
CA GLN A 56 -4.19 9.50 -13.83
C GLN A 56 -3.50 10.65 -14.57
N SER A 57 -4.19 11.37 -15.45
CA SER A 57 -3.62 12.50 -16.20
C SER A 57 -3.59 13.80 -15.41
N LEU A 58 -4.32 13.88 -14.29
CA LEU A 58 -4.23 14.99 -13.34
C LEU A 58 -3.11 14.79 -12.30
N VAL A 59 -2.45 13.62 -12.28
CA VAL A 59 -1.25 13.41 -11.46
C VAL A 59 -0.13 14.29 -12.03
N GLY A 60 0.36 15.21 -11.21
CA GLY A 60 1.41 16.13 -11.63
C GLY A 60 2.76 15.43 -11.76
N THR A 61 3.57 15.93 -12.69
CA THR A 61 4.95 15.49 -12.94
C THR A 61 5.90 16.67 -12.77
N ILE A 62 7.21 16.43 -12.75
CA ILE A 62 8.22 17.51 -12.74
C ILE A 62 8.00 18.49 -13.91
N THR A 63 7.64 17.97 -15.08
CA THR A 63 7.35 18.76 -16.28
C THR A 63 6.01 19.49 -16.20
N ASN A 64 4.99 18.88 -15.57
CA ASN A 64 3.64 19.42 -15.44
C ASN A 64 3.15 19.31 -13.99
N PRO A 65 3.56 20.22 -13.08
CA PRO A 65 3.29 20.09 -11.63
C PRO A 65 1.81 20.06 -11.26
N ASN A 66 0.95 20.62 -12.12
CA ASN A 66 -0.50 20.73 -11.92
C ASN A 66 -1.30 19.67 -12.72
N GLY A 67 -0.64 18.65 -13.28
CA GLY A 67 -1.27 17.68 -14.17
C GLY A 67 -1.63 18.26 -15.55
N LEU A 68 -2.33 17.47 -16.35
CA LEU A 68 -2.76 17.81 -17.71
C LEU A 68 -4.29 17.70 -17.86
N PRO A 69 -5.05 18.76 -17.52
CA PRO A 69 -6.52 18.77 -17.61
C PRO A 69 -7.12 18.30 -18.93
N ASN A 70 -6.54 18.72 -20.05
CA ASN A 70 -7.02 18.36 -21.38
C ASN A 70 -6.86 16.86 -21.68
N TYR A 71 -5.77 16.25 -21.18
CA TYR A 71 -5.58 14.80 -21.27
C TYR A 71 -6.51 14.04 -20.32
N ALA A 72 -6.78 14.58 -19.13
CA ALA A 72 -7.72 13.98 -18.19
C ALA A 72 -9.14 13.87 -18.79
N LEU A 73 -9.61 14.94 -19.43
CA LEU A 73 -10.90 14.94 -20.13
C LEU A 73 -10.92 13.98 -21.33
N TYR A 74 -9.83 13.91 -22.10
CA TYR A 74 -9.71 13.01 -23.23
C TYR A 74 -9.76 11.54 -22.81
N TYR A 75 -8.90 11.12 -21.88
CA TYR A 75 -8.87 9.72 -21.42
C TYR A 75 -10.13 9.33 -20.65
N ALA A 76 -10.77 10.27 -19.96
CA ALA A 76 -12.07 10.02 -19.34
C ALA A 76 -13.14 9.66 -20.38
N LEU A 77 -13.18 10.35 -21.52
CA LEU A 77 -14.10 10.00 -22.61
C LEU A 77 -13.69 8.74 -23.35
N ASP A 78 -12.41 8.62 -23.72
CA ASP A 78 -11.89 7.51 -24.52
C ASP A 78 -12.12 6.17 -23.83
N ASP A 79 -11.71 6.05 -22.56
CA ASP A 79 -11.81 4.78 -21.84
C ASP A 79 -13.26 4.45 -21.46
N THR A 80 -14.10 5.45 -21.16
CA THR A 80 -15.54 5.22 -20.95
C THR A 80 -16.20 4.69 -22.23
N LEU A 81 -15.89 5.28 -23.39
CA LEU A 81 -16.46 4.89 -24.67
C LEU A 81 -15.91 3.54 -25.16
N SER A 82 -14.67 3.21 -24.81
CA SER A 82 -14.03 1.94 -25.15
C SER A 82 -14.82 0.74 -24.60
N VAL A 83 -15.35 0.84 -23.37
CA VAL A 83 -16.21 -0.20 -22.75
C VAL A 83 -17.49 -0.46 -23.56
N PHE A 84 -17.98 0.54 -24.29
CA PHE A 84 -19.12 0.43 -25.20
C PHE A 84 -18.72 0.09 -26.65
N ASN A 85 -17.44 -0.22 -26.90
CA ASN A 85 -16.85 -0.38 -28.23
C ASN A 85 -17.10 0.84 -29.13
N GLN A 86 -16.99 2.04 -28.56
CA GLN A 86 -17.08 3.32 -29.26
C GLN A 86 -15.76 4.08 -29.10
N ASN A 87 -15.58 5.14 -29.89
CA ASN A 87 -14.45 6.06 -29.78
C ASN A 87 -14.95 7.51 -29.68
N PRO A 88 -14.21 8.40 -29.00
CA PRO A 88 -14.54 9.82 -28.97
C PRO A 88 -14.61 10.41 -30.37
N ALA A 89 -15.54 11.35 -30.58
CA ALA A 89 -15.63 12.12 -31.82
C ALA A 89 -14.38 12.99 -32.04
N ASN A 90 -13.79 13.49 -30.96
CA ASN A 90 -12.55 14.25 -30.95
C ASN A 90 -11.40 13.38 -30.45
N ASN A 91 -10.60 12.84 -31.38
CA ASN A 91 -9.48 11.94 -31.07
C ASN A 91 -8.12 12.66 -30.93
N ASP A 92 -8.13 13.90 -30.49
CA ASP A 92 -6.92 14.69 -30.24
C ASP A 92 -7.08 15.44 -28.91
N PRO A 93 -6.30 15.10 -27.86
CA PRO A 93 -6.35 15.76 -26.56
C PRO A 93 -5.94 17.24 -26.63
N ASN A 94 -5.30 17.70 -27.71
CA ASN A 94 -4.91 19.09 -27.91
C ASN A 94 -5.94 19.91 -28.70
N SER A 95 -7.07 19.30 -29.08
CA SER A 95 -8.15 20.02 -29.75
C SER A 95 -8.79 21.06 -28.84
N SER A 96 -9.44 22.08 -29.42
CA SER A 96 -10.17 23.11 -28.68
C SER A 96 -11.29 22.53 -27.79
N PHE A 97 -11.75 21.32 -28.11
CA PHE A 97 -12.76 20.59 -27.34
C PHE A 97 -12.28 20.25 -25.92
N TYR A 98 -10.99 19.90 -25.75
CA TYR A 98 -10.41 19.56 -24.44
C TYR A 98 -9.57 20.68 -23.82
N THR A 99 -9.03 21.59 -24.63
CA THR A 99 -8.15 22.67 -24.16
C THR A 99 -8.89 23.94 -23.74
N SER A 100 -10.15 24.11 -24.15
CA SER A 100 -11.00 25.23 -23.71
C SER A 100 -12.46 24.81 -23.49
N PRO A 101 -12.71 23.82 -22.62
CA PRO A 101 -14.05 23.37 -22.29
C PRO A 101 -14.80 24.45 -21.50
N VAL A 102 -16.13 24.48 -21.63
CA VAL A 102 -16.97 25.37 -20.83
C VAL A 102 -17.18 24.73 -19.46
N ASN A 103 -16.82 25.44 -18.38
CA ASN A 103 -16.89 24.93 -17.00
C ASN A 103 -16.19 23.58 -16.82
N ASP A 104 -15.02 23.40 -17.44
CA ASP A 104 -14.20 22.18 -17.32
C ASP A 104 -14.95 20.89 -17.69
N THR A 105 -16.00 21.03 -18.52
CA THR A 105 -16.92 19.96 -18.88
C THR A 105 -16.87 19.69 -20.37
N VAL A 106 -16.75 18.42 -20.74
CA VAL A 106 -16.93 17.93 -22.12
C VAL A 106 -18.05 16.90 -22.15
N THR A 107 -18.84 16.94 -23.22
CA THR A 107 -19.91 15.98 -23.45
C THR A 107 -19.79 15.43 -24.86
N ASP A 108 -19.77 14.12 -24.99
CA ASP A 108 -19.77 13.40 -26.26
C ASP A 108 -20.90 12.37 -26.28
N THR A 109 -21.49 12.12 -27.45
CA THR A 109 -22.57 11.15 -27.61
C THR A 109 -22.27 10.20 -28.75
N GLN A 110 -21.93 8.95 -28.41
CA GLN A 110 -21.52 7.91 -29.35
C GLN A 110 -22.27 6.61 -29.04
N GLY A 111 -22.71 5.88 -30.07
CA GLY A 111 -23.44 4.62 -29.90
C GLY A 111 -24.75 4.72 -29.08
N GLY A 112 -25.30 5.92 -28.91
CA GLY A 112 -26.48 6.18 -28.07
C GLY A 112 -26.18 6.46 -26.59
N TYR A 113 -24.90 6.42 -26.19
CA TYR A 113 -24.42 6.81 -24.87
C TYR A 113 -23.99 8.26 -24.89
N THR A 114 -24.54 9.07 -23.99
CA THR A 114 -24.06 10.43 -23.72
C THR A 114 -23.12 10.37 -22.53
N VAL A 115 -21.83 10.60 -22.78
CA VAL A 115 -20.78 10.65 -21.77
C VAL A 115 -20.46 12.11 -21.48
N THR A 116 -20.46 12.48 -20.20
CA THR A 116 -20.04 13.81 -19.73
C THR A 116 -18.89 13.62 -18.76
N ALA A 117 -17.75 14.24 -19.04
CA ALA A 117 -16.59 14.26 -18.16
C ALA A 117 -16.35 15.69 -17.67
N VAL A 118 -16.06 15.81 -16.38
CA VAL A 118 -15.72 17.06 -15.70
C VAL A 118 -14.34 16.91 -15.08
N ALA A 119 -13.36 17.69 -15.55
CA ALA A 119 -12.01 17.70 -15.01
C ALA A 119 -11.28 19.02 -15.35
N PRO A 120 -10.56 19.60 -14.39
CA PRO A 120 -10.47 19.17 -13.00
C PRO A 120 -11.72 19.56 -12.18
N THR A 121 -11.98 18.88 -11.07
CA THR A 121 -13.02 19.24 -10.08
C THR A 121 -12.58 18.88 -8.66
N GLY A 122 -13.41 19.16 -7.66
CA GLY A 122 -13.18 18.81 -6.25
C GLY A 122 -12.25 19.75 -5.49
N TYR A 123 -11.78 19.30 -4.32
CA TYR A 123 -10.79 20.03 -3.52
C TYR A 123 -9.41 19.92 -4.19
N ASN A 124 -8.72 21.05 -4.39
CA ASN A 124 -7.42 21.14 -5.08
C ASN A 124 -7.41 20.75 -6.58
N ASP A 125 -8.56 20.72 -7.27
CA ASP A 125 -8.63 20.49 -8.72
C ASP A 125 -8.00 19.15 -9.16
N LYS A 126 -8.19 18.09 -8.37
CA LYS A 126 -7.61 16.76 -8.60
C LYS A 126 -8.62 15.67 -8.93
N GLN A 127 -9.90 15.97 -8.96
CA GLN A 127 -10.93 14.96 -9.22
C GLN A 127 -11.36 14.97 -10.69
N VAL A 128 -11.76 13.80 -11.18
CA VAL A 128 -12.41 13.60 -12.46
C VAL A 128 -13.75 12.93 -12.21
N GLN A 129 -14.82 13.60 -12.60
CA GLN A 129 -16.17 13.05 -12.54
C GLN A 129 -16.63 12.65 -13.94
N VAL A 130 -17.10 11.41 -14.08
CA VAL A 130 -17.66 10.91 -15.34
C VAL A 130 -19.09 10.47 -15.12
N THR A 131 -19.98 10.93 -15.98
CA THR A 131 -21.39 10.57 -16.00
C THR A 131 -21.76 10.01 -17.37
N VAL A 132 -22.37 8.83 -17.39
CA VAL A 132 -22.93 8.22 -18.60
C VAL A 132 -24.44 8.20 -18.50
N THR A 133 -25.12 8.65 -19.56
CA THR A 133 -26.57 8.56 -19.72
C THR A 133 -26.91 7.74 -20.96
N TYR A 134 -27.84 6.80 -20.84
CA TYR A 134 -28.35 5.99 -21.94
C TYR A 134 -29.87 5.87 -21.88
N ASN A 135 -30.54 6.08 -23.02
CA ASN A 135 -32.00 5.97 -23.14
C ASN A 135 -32.37 4.61 -23.74
N ALA A 136 -32.61 3.63 -22.88
CA ALA A 136 -32.99 2.29 -23.28
C ALA A 136 -34.45 2.24 -23.77
N THR A 137 -34.67 1.60 -24.92
CA THR A 137 -36.02 1.29 -25.39
C THR A 137 -36.62 0.18 -24.52
N ALA A 138 -37.70 0.49 -23.80
CA ALA A 138 -38.48 -0.52 -23.09
C ALA A 138 -39.04 -1.51 -24.11
N THR A 139 -39.12 -2.82 -23.83
CA THR A 139 -39.66 -3.78 -24.82
C THR A 139 -41.11 -4.11 -24.50
N PHE A 140 -41.38 -4.53 -23.27
CA PHE A 140 -42.70 -4.93 -22.81
C PHE A 140 -43.36 -3.88 -21.91
N VAL A 141 -42.58 -3.12 -21.15
CA VAL A 141 -43.07 -2.00 -20.33
C VAL A 141 -43.72 -0.89 -21.21
N GLN A 142 -43.49 -0.89 -22.52
CA GLN A 142 -44.21 -0.01 -23.46
C GLN A 142 -45.73 -0.17 -23.40
N VAL A 143 -46.23 -1.37 -23.07
CA VAL A 143 -47.67 -1.64 -22.90
C VAL A 143 -48.25 -0.85 -21.73
N LEU A 144 -47.41 -0.49 -20.75
CA LEU A 144 -47.77 0.36 -19.60
C LEU A 144 -47.56 1.86 -19.88
N GLY A 145 -47.19 2.23 -21.12
CA GLY A 145 -47.03 3.63 -21.55
C GLY A 145 -45.60 4.17 -21.49
N PHE A 146 -44.62 3.42 -20.98
CA PHE A 146 -43.22 3.85 -20.94
C PHE A 146 -42.47 3.39 -22.19
N ARG A 147 -42.21 4.32 -23.12
CA ARG A 147 -41.54 4.00 -24.39
C ARG A 147 -40.01 3.92 -24.26
N GLN A 148 -39.44 4.72 -23.36
CA GLN A 148 -38.01 4.80 -23.09
C GLN A 148 -37.75 4.94 -21.59
N ILE A 149 -36.64 4.38 -21.13
CA ILE A 149 -36.17 4.47 -19.75
C ILE A 149 -34.75 5.03 -19.79
N SER A 150 -34.54 6.17 -19.14
CA SER A 150 -33.21 6.77 -19.00
C SER A 150 -32.47 6.10 -17.85
N ILE A 151 -31.23 5.71 -18.09
CA ILE A 151 -30.34 5.10 -17.11
C ILE A 151 -29.11 5.99 -16.99
N ILE A 152 -28.70 6.27 -15.76
CA ILE A 152 -27.58 7.14 -15.44
C ILE A 152 -26.62 6.38 -14.54
N ALA A 153 -25.32 6.46 -14.84
CA ALA A 153 -24.22 6.03 -13.97
C ALA A 153 -23.26 7.21 -13.77
N THR A 154 -22.67 7.30 -12.58
CA THR A 154 -21.69 8.36 -12.27
C THR A 154 -20.61 7.79 -11.37
N ALA A 155 -19.37 8.17 -11.65
CA ALA A 155 -18.21 7.88 -10.84
C ALA A 155 -17.36 9.12 -10.67
N THR A 156 -16.57 9.16 -9.60
CA THR A 156 -15.60 10.21 -9.36
C THR A 156 -14.33 9.54 -8.86
N ALA A 157 -13.23 9.82 -9.54
CA ALA A 157 -11.90 9.39 -9.14
C ALA A 157 -11.06 10.62 -8.80
N GLU A 158 -10.15 10.45 -7.86
CA GLU A 158 -9.20 11.48 -7.47
C GLU A 158 -7.81 11.10 -7.94
N ALA A 159 -7.15 12.03 -8.62
CA ALA A 159 -5.74 11.92 -8.92
C ALA A 159 -4.98 11.94 -7.60
N GLY A 160 -4.22 10.89 -7.33
CA GLY A 160 -3.32 10.86 -6.19
C GLY A 160 -2.40 12.09 -6.17
N THR A 161 -1.76 12.34 -5.04
CA THR A 161 -0.58 13.21 -5.04
C THR A 161 0.40 12.75 -6.11
N ASN A 162 1.15 13.68 -6.72
CA ASN A 162 2.22 13.36 -7.67
C ASN A 162 2.96 12.16 -7.10
N ALA A 163 2.87 11.00 -7.76
CA ALA A 163 3.42 9.76 -7.24
C ALA A 163 4.94 9.86 -7.37
N LYS A 164 5.53 10.56 -6.41
CA LYS A 164 6.95 10.57 -6.15
C LYS A 164 7.17 9.38 -5.23
N THR A 165 7.78 8.34 -5.77
CA THR A 165 8.20 7.20 -4.97
C THR A 165 9.46 7.63 -4.22
N TYR A 166 9.44 7.54 -2.89
CA TYR A 166 10.55 7.96 -2.04
C TYR A 166 11.24 6.78 -1.37
N ALA A 167 12.58 6.77 -1.37
CA ALA A 167 13.30 5.84 -0.50
C ALA A 167 13.28 6.34 0.95
N ILE A 168 13.69 7.60 1.15
CA ILE A 168 13.71 8.27 2.45
C ILE A 168 13.19 9.70 2.28
N PHE A 169 12.26 10.13 3.12
CA PHE A 169 11.72 11.49 3.05
C PHE A 169 11.51 12.06 4.45
N ALA A 170 12.02 13.28 4.67
CA ALA A 170 11.89 13.96 5.95
C ALA A 170 11.32 15.36 5.77
N TYR A 171 10.21 15.67 6.44
CA TYR A 171 9.43 16.87 6.16
C TYR A 171 9.47 17.97 7.22
N GLY A 172 10.43 17.92 8.15
CA GLY A 172 10.54 18.88 9.26
C GLY A 172 10.27 20.34 8.87
N GLY A 173 9.51 21.03 9.72
CA GLY A 173 9.08 22.41 9.48
C GLY A 173 10.21 23.45 9.48
N ILE A 174 9.88 24.69 9.10
CA ILE A 174 10.82 25.81 9.12
C ILE A 174 11.42 25.99 10.52
N GLY A 175 12.76 25.99 10.61
CA GLY A 175 13.50 26.19 11.87
C GLY A 175 13.74 24.92 12.70
N THR A 176 13.36 23.74 12.23
CA THR A 176 13.54 22.45 12.95
C THR A 176 14.99 21.98 13.05
N GLY A 177 15.95 22.63 12.38
CA GLY A 177 17.35 22.19 12.35
C GLY A 177 17.58 21.11 11.30
N ASN A 178 18.45 20.14 11.58
CA ASN A 178 18.73 19.03 10.66
C ASN A 178 17.61 17.99 10.78
N THR A 179 16.98 17.63 9.66
CA THR A 179 15.84 16.70 9.62
C THR A 179 16.25 15.30 9.18
N ILE A 180 17.37 15.17 8.47
CA ILE A 180 18.07 13.91 8.24
C ILE A 180 19.49 14.04 8.80
N ASN A 181 19.85 13.13 9.70
CA ASN A 181 21.11 13.17 10.43
C ASN A 181 21.76 11.79 10.44
N ILE A 182 23.02 11.68 10.05
CA ILE A 182 23.75 10.41 9.98
C ILE A 182 24.77 10.35 11.12
N GLN A 183 24.82 9.29 11.93
CA GLN A 183 25.65 9.22 13.13
C GLN A 183 26.50 7.95 13.33
N GLY A 184 26.68 7.08 12.33
CA GLY A 184 27.38 5.80 12.49
C GLY A 184 28.87 5.80 12.13
N SER A 185 29.42 4.62 11.80
CA SER A 185 30.85 4.47 11.41
C SER A 185 31.10 3.39 10.35
N GLY A 186 30.07 2.96 9.62
CA GLY A 186 30.22 1.92 8.60
C GLY A 186 29.71 2.35 7.24
N TYR A 187 29.15 1.42 6.48
CA TYR A 187 28.66 1.69 5.14
C TYR A 187 27.12 1.60 5.16
N ALA A 188 26.46 2.29 4.25
CA ALA A 188 25.01 2.25 4.08
C ALA A 188 24.67 2.54 2.61
N GLN A 189 23.57 1.99 2.11
CA GLN A 189 23.03 2.30 0.79
C GLN A 189 21.56 2.68 0.90
N VAL A 190 21.19 3.76 0.22
CA VAL A 190 19.80 4.16 -0.05
C VAL A 190 19.61 4.11 -1.56
N ASP A 191 18.53 3.50 -2.02
CA ASP A 191 18.27 3.26 -3.43
C ASP A 191 16.81 3.61 -3.74
N ASN A 192 16.55 4.11 -4.95
CA ASN A 192 15.21 4.50 -5.40
C ASN A 192 14.31 3.30 -5.74
N GLY A 193 14.81 2.06 -5.58
CA GLY A 193 14.09 0.82 -5.78
C GLY A 193 14.03 0.34 -7.24
N GLN A 194 14.81 0.93 -8.16
CA GLN A 194 14.82 0.55 -9.58
C GLN A 194 16.10 -0.19 -9.98
N ASP A 195 16.06 -1.53 -9.87
CA ASP A 195 17.00 -2.46 -10.49
C ASP A 195 18.46 -2.45 -10.03
N GLY A 196 18.86 -1.72 -8.98
CA GLY A 196 20.18 -1.75 -8.33
C GLY A 196 21.41 -1.48 -9.24
N ASN A 197 21.16 -1.33 -10.54
CA ASN A 197 22.08 -1.14 -11.66
C ASN A 197 21.86 0.25 -12.29
N ASP A 198 20.84 0.99 -11.85
CA ASP A 198 20.54 2.35 -12.26
C ASP A 198 21.39 3.40 -11.51
N PHE A 199 22.39 2.96 -10.75
CA PHE A 199 23.33 3.78 -9.99
C PHE A 199 24.02 4.93 -10.76
N CYS A 200 24.03 4.89 -12.09
CA CYS A 200 24.49 6.00 -12.94
C CYS A 200 23.43 6.53 -13.92
N SER A 201 22.22 5.98 -13.93
CA SER A 201 21.14 6.40 -14.80
C SER A 201 19.95 6.79 -13.95
N GLY A 202 19.93 8.06 -13.51
CA GLY A 202 18.75 8.64 -12.86
C GLY A 202 17.54 8.49 -13.80
N THR A 203 16.68 7.52 -13.53
CA THR A 203 15.38 7.45 -14.17
C THR A 203 14.49 8.53 -13.54
N PRO A 204 13.46 9.03 -14.23
CA PRO A 204 12.51 10.00 -13.64
C PRO A 204 11.63 9.43 -12.52
N SER A 205 11.78 8.14 -12.19
CA SER A 205 10.74 7.35 -11.52
C SER A 205 10.96 7.14 -10.03
N GLY A 206 11.98 7.76 -9.42
CA GLY A 206 12.20 7.68 -7.98
C GLY A 206 13.03 8.85 -7.45
N GLU A 207 12.54 9.46 -6.37
CA GLU A 207 13.24 10.49 -5.59
C GLU A 207 13.83 9.84 -4.35
N THR A 208 15.15 9.83 -4.19
CA THR A 208 15.76 9.12 -3.06
C THR A 208 15.63 9.90 -1.76
N ILE A 209 15.69 11.24 -1.84
CA ILE A 209 15.49 12.18 -0.74
C ILE A 209 14.80 13.44 -1.27
N SER A 210 13.77 13.92 -0.58
CA SER A 210 13.26 15.28 -0.76
C SER A 210 12.81 15.87 0.59
N ASN A 211 12.88 17.20 0.70
CA ASN A 211 12.45 18.03 1.83
C ASN A 211 13.39 18.19 3.06
N ALA A 212 14.56 17.54 3.08
CA ALA A 212 15.39 17.53 4.27
C ALA A 212 16.42 18.69 4.37
N LYS A 213 16.77 19.05 5.62
CA LYS A 213 18.10 19.58 5.93
C LYS A 213 19.00 18.43 6.33
N PHE A 214 20.00 18.15 5.49
CA PHE A 214 20.87 16.99 5.64
C PHE A 214 22.12 17.34 6.45
N HIS A 215 22.50 16.45 7.37
CA HIS A 215 23.72 16.58 8.16
C HIS A 215 24.52 15.29 8.24
N MET A 216 25.82 15.41 7.98
CA MET A 216 26.80 14.35 8.13
C MET A 216 28.01 14.88 8.92
N PRO A 217 28.33 14.30 10.09
CA PRO A 217 29.31 14.86 11.02
C PRO A 217 30.76 14.81 10.50
N THR A 218 31.60 15.72 10.99
CA THR A 218 33.04 15.79 10.67
C THR A 218 33.82 14.63 11.26
N GLY A 219 34.77 14.05 10.52
CA GLY A 219 35.66 12.97 11.01
C GLY A 219 35.09 11.55 10.91
N TYR A 220 33.99 11.38 10.18
CA TYR A 220 33.31 10.12 9.95
C TYR A 220 34.08 9.21 8.95
N PRO A 221 34.43 7.96 9.32
CA PRO A 221 35.20 7.03 8.47
C PRO A 221 34.34 6.16 7.53
N GLY A 222 33.01 6.25 7.61
CA GLY A 222 32.07 5.44 6.85
C GLY A 222 31.73 5.98 5.45
N MET A 223 30.85 5.30 4.72
CA MET A 223 30.31 5.79 3.44
C MET A 223 28.80 5.54 3.33
N LEU A 224 28.01 6.59 3.05
CA LEU A 224 26.63 6.47 2.58
C LEU A 224 26.60 6.54 1.05
N ASN A 225 26.20 5.44 0.42
CA ASN A 225 25.90 5.38 -1.00
C ASN A 225 24.42 5.75 -1.22
N ILE A 226 24.13 6.68 -2.12
CA ILE A 226 22.76 7.03 -2.48
C ILE A 226 22.62 6.83 -3.98
N ASN A 227 21.73 5.94 -4.37
CA ASN A 227 21.35 5.68 -5.74
C ASN A 227 19.99 6.34 -6.05
N GLY A 228 19.86 7.00 -7.20
CA GLY A 228 18.66 7.68 -7.68
C GLY A 228 18.75 9.21 -7.69
N ASN A 229 17.63 9.88 -7.97
CA ASN A 229 17.58 11.34 -7.99
C ASN A 229 17.45 11.89 -6.56
N VAL A 230 18.41 12.69 -6.13
CA VAL A 230 18.40 13.35 -4.82
C VAL A 230 17.99 14.81 -4.97
N PHE A 231 16.99 15.24 -4.20
CA PHE A 231 16.52 16.62 -4.14
C PHE A 231 16.69 17.16 -2.71
N ILE A 232 17.25 18.37 -2.59
CA ILE A 232 17.42 19.03 -1.29
C ILE A 232 16.72 20.39 -1.36
N ASN A 233 15.71 20.58 -0.50
CA ASN A 233 14.83 21.75 -0.56
C ASN A 233 15.17 22.82 0.48
N GLN A 234 15.78 22.46 1.61
CA GLN A 234 16.04 23.40 2.71
C GLN A 234 17.51 23.86 2.78
N ALA A 235 18.42 22.97 3.17
CA ALA A 235 19.85 23.26 3.34
C ALA A 235 20.67 21.96 3.47
N ASP A 236 21.99 22.05 3.34
CA ASP A 236 22.91 20.93 3.57
C ASP A 236 24.13 21.38 4.39
N ASP A 237 24.52 20.60 5.40
CA ASP A 237 25.72 20.76 6.22
C ASP A 237 26.58 19.49 6.12
N ASN A 238 27.24 19.33 4.95
CA ASN A 238 27.88 18.09 4.48
C ASN A 238 29.42 18.11 4.51
N GLN A 239 30.01 18.61 5.60
CA GLN A 239 31.43 19.00 5.67
C GLN A 239 32.47 17.90 5.30
N HIS A 240 32.09 16.61 5.22
CA HIS A 240 32.97 15.48 4.88
C HIS A 240 32.40 14.47 3.87
N LEU A 241 31.29 14.80 3.18
CA LEU A 241 30.66 13.88 2.24
C LEU A 241 31.60 13.67 1.03
N GLY A 242 32.04 12.42 0.80
CA GLY A 242 32.78 12.05 -0.40
C GLY A 242 31.94 12.42 -1.62
N LYS A 243 32.29 13.51 -2.31
CA LYS A 243 31.52 14.04 -3.44
C LYS A 243 31.61 13.10 -4.64
N TYR A 244 30.77 12.07 -4.65
CA TYR A 244 30.51 11.23 -5.82
C TYR A 244 29.13 11.51 -6.43
N TRP A 245 28.66 12.76 -6.28
CA TRP A 245 27.51 13.28 -7.02
C TRP A 245 27.90 13.47 -8.48
N VAL A 246 27.49 12.55 -9.34
CA VAL A 246 27.49 12.79 -10.78
C VAL A 246 26.07 13.22 -11.15
N PRO A 247 25.71 14.53 -11.25
CA PRO A 247 26.28 15.78 -10.71
C PRO A 247 25.67 16.19 -9.33
N GLN A 248 26.09 17.33 -8.73
CA GLN A 248 25.54 17.84 -7.45
C GLN A 248 23.99 17.89 -7.46
N PRO A 249 23.31 17.48 -6.37
CA PRO A 249 21.85 17.52 -6.32
C PRO A 249 21.35 18.97 -6.44
N PRO A 250 20.27 19.22 -7.21
CA PRO A 250 19.72 20.55 -7.33
C PRO A 250 19.12 21.03 -6.01
N PHE A 251 19.39 22.29 -5.65
CA PHE A 251 18.66 22.98 -4.61
C PHE A 251 17.34 23.49 -5.19
N MET A 252 16.23 22.94 -4.74
CA MET A 252 14.91 23.40 -5.17
C MET A 252 14.42 24.52 -4.24
N ALA A 253 13.52 25.36 -4.76
CA ALA A 253 12.85 26.38 -3.96
C ALA A 253 11.49 25.86 -3.49
N GLY A 254 11.23 25.91 -2.18
CA GLY A 254 9.96 25.48 -1.57
C GLY A 254 10.17 24.41 -0.50
N GLN A 255 9.09 24.01 0.17
CA GLN A 255 9.04 22.85 1.06
C GLN A 255 8.02 21.89 0.46
N ASP A 256 8.40 20.63 0.23
CA ASP A 256 7.39 19.63 -0.19
C ASP A 256 6.43 19.44 1.00
N PRO A 257 5.10 19.44 0.79
CA PRO A 257 4.16 19.24 1.88
C PRO A 257 4.32 17.84 2.47
N GLU A 258 3.93 17.67 3.73
CA GLU A 258 3.78 16.35 4.34
C GLU A 258 2.88 15.46 3.46
N PRO A 259 3.31 14.21 3.15
CA PRO A 259 2.48 13.25 2.45
C PRO A 259 1.17 13.01 3.21
N ASN A 260 0.04 13.09 2.49
CA ASN A 260 -1.28 12.98 3.09
C ASN A 260 -1.77 11.52 3.11
N TYR A 261 -1.03 10.63 3.77
CA TYR A 261 -1.52 9.28 3.99
C TYR A 261 -2.65 9.27 4.99
N LEU A 262 -3.79 8.71 4.57
CA LEU A 262 -4.95 8.53 5.41
C LEU A 262 -4.77 7.32 6.31
N ILE A 263 -4.92 7.53 7.61
CA ILE A 263 -5.06 6.44 8.56
C ILE A 263 -6.33 5.64 8.26
N PRO A 264 -6.32 4.31 8.43
CA PRO A 264 -7.55 3.52 8.45
C PRO A 264 -8.55 4.00 9.49
N ASP A 265 -9.84 3.68 9.30
CA ASP A 265 -10.85 3.98 10.31
C ASP A 265 -10.59 3.14 11.57
N THR A 266 -10.04 3.80 12.60
CA THR A 266 -9.73 3.16 13.88
C THR A 266 -10.92 3.11 14.85
N SER A 267 -12.05 3.74 14.51
CA SER A 267 -13.16 3.95 15.45
C SER A 267 -13.87 2.65 15.87
N ASN A 268 -13.88 1.65 14.98
CA ASN A 268 -14.58 0.38 15.16
C ASN A 268 -13.66 -0.83 15.29
N ILE A 269 -12.34 -0.63 15.45
CA ILE A 269 -11.39 -1.73 15.63
C ILE A 269 -11.63 -2.40 17.00
N PRO A 270 -12.00 -3.70 17.04
CA PRO A 270 -12.26 -4.41 18.28
C PRO A 270 -10.96 -4.63 19.08
N SER A 271 -11.08 -4.89 20.38
CA SER A 271 -9.92 -5.31 21.19
C SER A 271 -9.26 -6.56 20.62
N ALA A 272 -7.93 -6.55 20.56
CA ALA A 272 -7.17 -7.65 19.99
C ALA A 272 -7.42 -8.97 20.76
N PRO A 273 -7.66 -10.09 20.05
CA PRO A 273 -7.75 -11.40 20.67
C PRO A 273 -6.46 -11.82 21.37
N THR A 274 -6.57 -12.73 22.35
CA THR A 274 -5.40 -13.34 22.97
C THR A 274 -4.60 -14.13 21.95
N ARG A 275 -3.28 -13.91 21.92
CA ARG A 275 -2.36 -14.68 21.08
C ARG A 275 -2.50 -16.19 21.30
N GLN A 276 -2.22 -16.97 20.26
CA GLN A 276 -2.21 -18.42 20.35
C GLN A 276 -0.78 -18.96 20.33
N LYS A 277 -0.53 -20.03 21.08
CA LYS A 277 0.76 -20.73 21.09
C LYS A 277 0.58 -22.16 20.58
N ILE A 278 1.42 -22.56 19.64
CA ILE A 278 1.60 -23.93 19.20
C ILE A 278 2.99 -24.36 19.66
N ASN A 279 3.04 -25.31 20.59
CA ASN A 279 4.29 -25.76 21.18
C ASN A 279 5.00 -26.73 20.24
N ASN A 280 6.30 -26.52 20.03
CA ASN A 280 7.23 -27.50 19.49
C ASN A 280 6.72 -28.16 18.19
N LEU A 281 6.29 -27.35 17.22
CA LEU A 281 5.80 -27.83 15.94
C LEU A 281 6.95 -28.52 15.18
N ALA A 282 6.79 -29.81 14.89
CA ALA A 282 7.83 -30.61 14.26
C ALA A 282 8.23 -30.10 12.86
N SER A 283 9.48 -30.36 12.47
CA SER A 283 9.99 -30.09 11.11
C SER A 283 9.05 -30.65 10.04
N GLY A 284 8.66 -29.82 9.08
CA GLY A 284 7.75 -30.15 7.98
C GLY A 284 6.26 -30.22 8.36
N ALA A 285 5.91 -30.12 9.64
CA ALA A 285 4.54 -30.17 10.11
C ALA A 285 3.81 -28.83 9.90
N SER A 286 2.48 -28.89 9.89
CA SER A 286 1.61 -27.71 9.84
C SER A 286 0.57 -27.79 10.95
N ALA A 287 0.13 -26.63 11.42
CA ALA A 287 -0.92 -26.50 12.41
C ALA A 287 -1.84 -25.35 12.02
N THR A 288 -3.14 -25.53 12.23
CA THR A 288 -4.17 -24.56 11.84
C THR A 288 -4.90 -24.06 13.08
N TYR A 289 -5.06 -22.74 13.17
CA TYR A 289 -5.90 -22.07 14.15
C TYR A 289 -6.85 -21.12 13.43
N GLY A 290 -8.16 -21.37 13.52
CA GLY A 290 -9.14 -20.64 12.71
C GLY A 290 -8.89 -20.87 11.22
N ASN A 291 -8.70 -19.79 10.46
CA ASN A 291 -8.32 -19.81 9.04
C ASN A 291 -6.79 -19.73 8.82
N ILE A 292 -6.00 -19.50 9.87
CA ILE A 292 -4.55 -19.33 9.77
C ILE A 292 -3.87 -20.70 9.87
N THR A 293 -3.07 -21.04 8.87
CA THR A 293 -2.22 -22.24 8.91
C THR A 293 -0.76 -21.82 8.99
N VAL A 294 -0.07 -22.32 10.01
CA VAL A 294 1.39 -22.15 10.15
C VAL A 294 2.09 -23.44 9.76
N ARG A 295 3.30 -23.34 9.22
CA ARG A 295 4.08 -24.48 8.76
C ARG A 295 5.53 -24.33 9.19
N ASN A 296 6.06 -25.33 9.89
CA ASN A 296 7.48 -25.37 10.16
C ASN A 296 8.23 -25.89 8.92
N THR A 297 8.94 -25.00 8.23
CA THR A 297 9.78 -25.33 7.06
C THR A 297 11.23 -25.63 7.43
N THR A 298 11.61 -25.44 8.69
CA THR A 298 12.97 -25.61 9.19
C THR A 298 13.26 -27.08 9.55
N SER A 299 14.53 -27.40 9.79
CA SER A 299 14.99 -28.74 10.19
C SER A 299 14.81 -29.06 11.67
N LEU A 300 14.52 -28.06 12.51
CA LEU A 300 14.33 -28.20 13.96
C LEU A 300 12.89 -27.89 14.35
N PRO A 301 12.38 -28.43 15.47
CA PRO A 301 11.07 -28.04 15.94
C PRO A 301 11.12 -26.66 16.61
N HIS A 302 10.08 -25.85 16.40
CA HIS A 302 9.98 -24.49 16.95
C HIS A 302 8.62 -24.26 17.62
N ASP A 303 8.59 -23.38 18.61
CA ASP A 303 7.35 -22.80 19.12
C ASP A 303 6.83 -21.75 18.14
N PHE A 304 5.52 -21.78 17.85
CA PHE A 304 4.84 -20.78 17.03
C PHE A 304 3.87 -19.97 17.89
N TYR A 305 3.94 -18.65 17.78
CA TYR A 305 3.02 -17.71 18.42
C TYR A 305 2.26 -16.96 17.34
N ILE A 306 0.93 -16.94 17.40
CA ILE A 306 0.07 -16.25 16.44
C ILE A 306 -0.56 -15.04 17.12
N TYR A 307 -0.24 -13.84 16.63
CA TYR A 307 -0.89 -12.59 16.97
C TYR A 307 -1.99 -12.26 15.95
N PHE A 308 -3.03 -11.58 16.41
CA PHE A 308 -4.22 -11.27 15.61
C PHE A 308 -4.42 -9.76 15.52
N PRO A 309 -4.97 -9.26 14.40
CA PRO A 309 -5.31 -7.85 14.27
C PRO A 309 -6.34 -7.43 15.30
N GLY A 310 -6.33 -6.13 15.64
CA GLY A 310 -7.19 -5.53 16.63
C GLY A 310 -6.49 -4.42 17.41
N LYS A 311 -7.20 -3.90 18.41
CA LYS A 311 -6.74 -2.82 19.29
C LYS A 311 -5.97 -3.38 20.49
N TYR A 312 -4.71 -2.97 20.62
CA TYR A 312 -3.80 -3.32 21.71
C TYR A 312 -3.70 -2.15 22.70
N THR A 313 -4.06 -2.42 23.95
CA THR A 313 -3.87 -1.53 25.12
C THR A 313 -2.79 -2.04 26.08
N THR A 314 -2.18 -3.17 25.72
CA THR A 314 -1.06 -3.80 26.43
C THR A 314 0.04 -4.05 25.43
N SER A 315 1.29 -3.79 25.81
CA SER A 315 2.44 -3.98 24.93
C SER A 315 2.61 -5.43 24.49
N ILE A 316 3.05 -5.61 23.26
CA ILE A 316 3.58 -6.88 22.75
C ILE A 316 5.10 -6.82 22.91
N SER A 317 5.64 -7.69 23.74
CA SER A 317 7.08 -7.94 23.82
C SER A 317 7.41 -9.27 23.16
N ILE A 318 8.46 -9.28 22.36
CA ILE A 318 8.96 -10.47 21.67
C ILE A 318 10.43 -10.66 22.04
N PRO A 319 10.82 -11.79 22.64
CA PRO A 319 9.94 -12.82 23.23
C PRO A 319 9.04 -12.27 24.35
N TYR A 320 7.87 -12.88 24.57
CA TYR A 320 6.91 -12.40 25.58
C TYR A 320 7.43 -12.58 27.00
N ASN A 321 8.05 -13.72 27.27
CA ASN A 321 8.76 -13.96 28.51
C ASN A 321 10.22 -14.30 28.20
N PRO A 322 11.13 -13.31 28.17
CA PRO A 322 12.53 -13.50 27.76
C PRO A 322 13.31 -14.55 28.58
N GLY A 323 12.83 -14.91 29.78
CA GLY A 323 13.44 -15.92 30.63
C GLY A 323 12.92 -17.35 30.41
N LEU A 324 11.79 -17.52 29.72
CA LEU A 324 11.13 -18.82 29.50
C LEU A 324 10.92 -19.16 28.03
N ASP A 325 10.67 -18.16 27.19
CA ASP A 325 10.42 -18.36 25.77
C ASP A 325 11.75 -18.55 25.04
N ALA A 326 11.80 -19.56 24.17
CA ALA A 326 12.97 -19.82 23.36
C ALA A 326 13.19 -18.65 22.39
N LYS A 327 14.43 -18.14 22.32
CA LYS A 327 14.77 -16.98 21.50
C LYS A 327 14.69 -17.25 20.00
N ASP A 328 14.52 -18.49 19.57
CA ASP A 328 14.37 -18.95 18.19
C ASP A 328 12.93 -19.30 17.83
N SER A 329 11.95 -18.87 18.63
CA SER A 329 10.53 -19.09 18.35
C SER A 329 10.07 -18.28 17.13
N MET A 330 9.01 -18.77 16.48
CA MET A 330 8.37 -18.16 15.32
C MET A 330 7.17 -17.33 15.78
N TYR A 331 7.15 -16.03 15.49
CA TYR A 331 6.11 -15.09 15.88
C TYR A 331 5.37 -14.60 14.62
N ILE A 332 4.18 -15.14 14.42
CA ILE A 332 3.34 -14.93 13.25
C ILE A 332 2.33 -13.82 13.54
N PHE A 333 2.34 -12.77 12.74
CA PHE A 333 1.29 -11.75 12.73
C PHE A 333 0.30 -12.09 11.61
N ALA A 334 -0.95 -12.37 11.96
CA ALA A 334 -2.00 -12.53 10.97
C ALA A 334 -2.20 -11.24 10.17
N ASN A 335 -2.61 -11.33 8.91
CA ASN A 335 -2.95 -10.14 8.13
C ASN A 335 -4.11 -9.37 8.78
N GLY A 336 -4.07 -8.05 8.71
CA GLY A 336 -5.02 -7.12 9.30
C GLY A 336 -4.37 -5.90 9.96
N ILE A 337 -5.21 -5.07 10.59
CA ILE A 337 -4.82 -3.82 11.24
C ILE A 337 -4.52 -4.06 12.73
N TYR A 338 -3.37 -3.57 13.21
CA TYR A 338 -2.91 -3.65 14.59
C TYR A 338 -2.82 -2.25 15.18
N TYR A 339 -3.80 -1.86 15.99
CA TYR A 339 -3.86 -0.50 16.55
C TYR A 339 -3.36 -0.45 18.00
N PHE A 340 -2.18 0.12 18.21
CA PHE A 340 -1.58 0.33 19.52
C PHE A 340 -1.93 1.71 20.07
N THR A 341 -2.44 1.75 21.30
CA THR A 341 -2.82 2.98 21.99
C THR A 341 -2.61 2.85 23.50
N ASN A 342 -2.76 3.94 24.23
CA ASN A 342 -2.65 3.99 25.69
C ASN A 342 -1.31 3.42 26.20
N GLY A 343 -0.22 3.81 25.53
CA GLY A 343 1.15 3.39 25.88
C GLY A 343 1.50 1.95 25.51
N ALA A 344 0.62 1.23 24.81
CA ALA A 344 0.93 -0.10 24.32
C ALA A 344 2.01 -0.01 23.22
N THR A 345 3.04 -0.83 23.30
CA THR A 345 4.19 -0.79 22.39
C THR A 345 4.41 -2.15 21.74
N LEU A 346 5.05 -2.17 20.57
CA LEU A 346 5.55 -3.39 19.96
C LEU A 346 7.07 -3.37 20.06
N THR A 347 7.60 -4.26 20.90
CA THR A 347 9.04 -4.37 21.16
C THR A 347 9.52 -5.76 20.82
N SER A 348 10.62 -5.86 20.07
CA SER A 348 11.19 -7.13 19.66
C SER A 348 12.70 -7.17 19.92
N THR A 349 13.17 -8.26 20.52
CA THR A 349 14.57 -8.45 20.96
C THR A 349 15.12 -9.85 20.65
N GLY A 350 14.32 -10.70 20.02
CA GLY A 350 14.64 -12.09 19.68
C GLY A 350 13.46 -12.74 18.95
N GLY A 351 13.70 -13.89 18.32
CA GLY A 351 12.70 -14.63 17.55
C GLY A 351 12.59 -14.22 16.09
N TYR A 352 11.96 -15.07 15.30
CA TYR A 352 11.65 -14.80 13.89
C TYR A 352 10.25 -14.23 13.81
N VAL A 353 10.14 -12.95 13.43
CA VAL A 353 8.89 -12.21 13.42
C VAL A 353 8.46 -11.99 11.98
N ALA A 354 7.29 -12.50 11.59
CA ALA A 354 6.79 -12.28 10.23
C ALA A 354 5.27 -12.35 10.11
N ASN A 355 4.73 -11.85 8.99
CA ASN A 355 3.36 -12.16 8.56
C ASN A 355 3.33 -13.23 7.45
N THR A 356 4.08 -14.31 7.63
CA THR A 356 4.13 -15.46 6.71
C THR A 356 3.77 -16.76 7.44
N GLN A 357 3.37 -17.80 6.71
CA GLN A 357 3.03 -19.10 7.28
C GLN A 357 4.21 -19.77 8.01
N SER A 358 5.44 -19.52 7.59
CA SER A 358 6.65 -20.13 8.15
C SER A 358 7.29 -19.34 9.28
N GLY A 359 6.93 -18.06 9.45
CA GLY A 359 7.66 -17.15 10.32
C GLY A 359 8.98 -16.64 9.74
N LEU A 360 9.27 -17.01 8.48
CA LEU A 360 10.48 -16.65 7.75
C LEU A 360 10.12 -15.85 6.49
N PRO A 361 11.09 -15.14 5.89
CA PRO A 361 10.88 -14.41 4.64
C PRO A 361 10.28 -15.28 3.52
N HIS A 362 9.30 -14.73 2.82
CA HIS A 362 8.62 -15.35 1.68
C HIS A 362 8.54 -14.36 0.52
N TYR A 363 8.82 -14.83 -0.69
CA TYR A 363 8.87 -13.99 -1.89
C TYR A 363 7.99 -14.56 -3.01
N ALA A 364 7.34 -13.67 -3.74
CA ALA A 364 6.60 -13.97 -4.95
C ALA A 364 7.00 -12.97 -6.04
N ASN A 365 7.47 -13.47 -7.18
CA ASN A 365 7.92 -12.65 -8.31
C ASN A 365 8.98 -11.60 -7.93
N GLY A 366 9.90 -11.97 -7.03
CA GLY A 366 10.99 -11.08 -6.59
C GLY A 366 10.58 -10.03 -5.56
N MET A 367 9.32 -10.01 -5.11
CA MET A 367 8.84 -9.13 -4.05
C MET A 367 8.49 -9.90 -2.78
N GLY A 368 8.68 -9.28 -1.63
CA GLY A 368 8.20 -9.83 -0.37
C GLY A 368 6.68 -10.01 -0.40
N ALA A 369 6.21 -11.19 0.01
CA ALA A 369 4.81 -11.55 -0.04
C ALA A 369 4.37 -12.25 1.24
N THR A 370 3.08 -12.09 1.58
CA THR A 370 2.45 -12.91 2.61
C THR A 370 1.65 -14.03 1.96
N ASN A 371 1.77 -15.24 2.53
CA ASN A 371 0.97 -16.41 2.19
C ASN A 371 -0.07 -16.73 3.28
N LEU A 372 -0.34 -15.77 4.17
CA LEU A 372 -1.45 -15.85 5.12
C LEU A 372 -2.76 -15.40 4.45
N PRO A 373 -3.92 -15.93 4.87
CA PRO A 373 -5.20 -15.47 4.35
C PRO A 373 -5.45 -13.99 4.74
N PRO A 374 -6.25 -13.25 3.96
CA PRO A 374 -6.70 -11.92 4.36
C PRO A 374 -7.47 -11.95 5.69
N ALA A 375 -7.47 -10.81 6.37
CA ALA A 375 -8.31 -10.54 7.53
C ALA A 375 -9.81 -10.64 7.18
N ILE A 376 -10.66 -10.68 8.21
CA ILE A 376 -12.12 -10.73 8.04
C ILE A 376 -12.65 -9.52 7.25
N ASP A 377 -12.01 -8.36 7.42
CA ASP A 377 -12.36 -7.13 6.72
C ASP A 377 -11.83 -7.08 5.27
N GLY A 378 -10.98 -8.03 4.88
CA GLY A 378 -10.37 -8.13 3.55
C GLY A 378 -8.91 -7.68 3.50
N THR A 379 -8.35 -7.13 4.58
CA THR A 379 -6.97 -6.65 4.63
C THR A 379 -5.97 -7.79 4.35
N ASP A 380 -5.10 -7.62 3.36
CA ASP A 380 -4.27 -8.69 2.78
C ASP A 380 -2.76 -8.58 3.10
N GLY A 381 -2.42 -7.85 4.15
CA GLY A 381 -1.09 -7.70 4.71
C GLY A 381 -1.18 -7.21 6.15
N VAL A 382 -0.09 -6.69 6.73
CA VAL A 382 -0.12 -6.11 8.08
C VAL A 382 0.04 -4.60 8.04
N GLU A 383 -0.81 -3.91 8.79
CA GLU A 383 -0.68 -2.47 9.04
C GLU A 383 -0.68 -2.22 10.55
N PHE A 384 0.43 -1.69 11.05
CA PHE A 384 0.63 -1.37 12.45
C PHE A 384 0.43 0.13 12.67
N ILE A 385 -0.50 0.50 13.55
CA ILE A 385 -0.82 1.88 13.87
C ILE A 385 -0.36 2.16 15.30
N PHE A 386 0.46 3.19 15.50
CA PHE A 386 0.93 3.62 16.84
C PHE A 386 0.42 5.02 17.16
N ASP A 387 -0.30 5.17 18.27
CA ASP A 387 -0.95 6.42 18.68
C ASP A 387 -0.77 6.70 20.18
N GLY A 388 -0.98 7.94 20.62
CA GLY A 388 -0.76 8.36 21.99
C GLY A 388 0.73 8.43 22.31
N ASP A 389 1.22 7.59 23.22
CA ASP A 389 2.63 7.45 23.59
C ASP A 389 3.21 6.07 23.18
N SER A 390 2.50 5.38 22.28
CA SER A 390 2.91 4.10 21.70
C SER A 390 4.07 4.26 20.70
N PHE A 391 4.96 3.27 20.66
CA PHE A 391 6.10 3.23 19.75
C PHE A 391 6.44 1.81 19.31
N TYR A 392 7.17 1.70 18.21
CA TYR A 392 7.77 0.46 17.74
C TYR A 392 9.27 0.43 18.06
N SER A 393 9.75 -0.72 18.54
CA SER A 393 11.19 -0.97 18.69
C SER A 393 11.59 -2.39 18.33
N ALA A 394 12.71 -2.51 17.61
CA ALA A 394 13.36 -3.77 17.28
C ALA A 394 14.85 -3.68 17.61
N ASP A 395 15.34 -4.42 18.60
CA ASP A 395 16.74 -4.32 19.06
C ASP A 395 17.33 -5.71 19.35
N ASN A 396 18.29 -6.14 18.53
CA ASN A 396 19.07 -7.36 18.79
C ASN A 396 20.52 -7.08 19.23
N SER A 397 20.90 -5.82 19.44
CA SER A 397 22.26 -5.42 19.81
C SER A 397 22.74 -5.98 21.15
N ALA A 398 21.79 -6.26 22.06
CA ALA A 398 22.07 -6.86 23.37
C ALA A 398 22.17 -8.40 23.32
N THR A 399 21.84 -9.05 22.20
CA THR A 399 21.83 -10.51 22.13
C THR A 399 23.20 -11.07 21.79
N ALA A 400 23.87 -11.64 22.79
CA ALA A 400 25.07 -12.46 22.63
C ALA A 400 24.83 -13.80 21.88
N VAL A 401 23.70 -13.93 21.16
CA VAL A 401 23.28 -15.18 20.50
C VAL A 401 23.27 -14.95 18.99
N PRO A 402 24.25 -15.48 18.26
CA PRO A 402 24.15 -15.54 16.80
C PRO A 402 22.92 -16.37 16.42
N ASN A 403 22.16 -15.91 15.43
CA ASN A 403 21.30 -16.73 14.57
C ASN A 403 19.82 -16.92 14.96
N ASN A 404 19.18 -16.08 15.78
CA ASN A 404 17.76 -16.29 16.15
C ASN A 404 16.95 -14.99 16.24
N TYR A 405 17.14 -14.08 15.29
CA TYR A 405 16.31 -12.89 15.20
C TYR A 405 16.00 -12.55 13.76
N SER A 406 14.74 -12.36 13.40
CA SER A 406 14.39 -11.74 12.12
C SER A 406 13.12 -10.93 12.23
N THR A 407 12.96 -9.95 11.35
CA THR A 407 11.71 -9.22 11.17
C THR A 407 11.43 -9.16 9.67
N PHE A 408 10.27 -9.63 9.26
CA PHE A 408 9.81 -9.63 7.87
C PHE A 408 8.32 -9.29 7.82
N PHE A 409 7.99 -8.06 7.45
CA PHE A 409 6.60 -7.63 7.32
C PHE A 409 6.28 -7.18 5.91
N VAL A 410 5.08 -7.54 5.46
CA VAL A 410 4.53 -7.14 4.16
C VAL A 410 3.25 -6.35 4.39
N ALA A 411 3.25 -5.10 3.93
CA ALA A 411 2.13 -4.19 3.97
C ALA A 411 0.92 -4.72 3.17
N PRO A 412 -0.31 -4.31 3.50
CA PRO A 412 -1.49 -4.65 2.72
C PRO A 412 -1.50 -3.93 1.36
N ASN A 413 -1.95 -4.61 0.32
CA ASN A 413 -2.32 -3.98 -0.96
C ASN A 413 -3.76 -3.47 -0.94
N TYR A 414 -4.56 -3.99 -0.02
CA TYR A 414 -5.94 -3.59 0.17
C TYR A 414 -6.22 -3.39 1.65
N VAL A 415 -6.74 -2.20 1.99
CA VAL A 415 -7.32 -1.90 3.30
C VAL A 415 -8.71 -1.33 3.04
N PRO A 416 -9.78 -1.82 3.71
CA PRO A 416 -11.16 -1.40 3.41
C PRO A 416 -11.40 0.10 3.58
N THR A 417 -10.68 0.70 4.52
CA THR A 417 -10.70 2.12 4.84
C THR A 417 -9.27 2.54 5.14
N GLY A 418 -8.72 3.52 4.45
CA GLY A 418 -7.35 4.02 4.72
C GLY A 418 -6.41 3.88 3.54
N SER A 419 -5.12 4.02 3.83
CA SER A 419 -4.05 3.95 2.84
C SER A 419 -3.63 2.51 2.56
N VAL A 420 -3.26 2.24 1.32
CA VAL A 420 -2.66 0.97 0.90
C VAL A 420 -1.15 1.07 0.94
N HIS A 421 -0.48 -0.09 1.01
CA HIS A 421 0.97 -0.24 1.06
C HIS A 421 1.67 0.35 2.28
N ILE A 422 0.94 0.71 3.35
CA ILE A 422 1.54 1.16 4.62
C ILE A 422 1.66 -0.04 5.58
N ALA A 423 2.90 -0.41 5.92
CA ALA A 423 3.14 -1.42 6.95
C ALA A 423 3.07 -0.80 8.35
N PHE A 424 3.51 0.44 8.50
CA PHE A 424 3.59 1.13 9.78
C PHE A 424 3.12 2.58 9.64
N TYR A 425 2.13 2.96 10.44
CA TYR A 425 1.57 4.30 10.50
C TYR A 425 1.70 4.83 11.94
N ILE A 426 2.45 5.90 12.13
CA ILE A 426 2.47 6.63 13.40
C ILE A 426 1.47 7.78 13.29
N ALA A 427 0.49 7.78 14.19
CA ALA A 427 -0.59 8.77 14.16
C ALA A 427 -0.06 10.18 14.43
N SER A 428 -0.66 11.20 13.81
CA SER A 428 -0.32 12.60 14.05
C SER A 428 -0.58 13.05 15.50
N THR A 429 -1.44 12.33 16.20
CA THR A 429 -1.71 12.48 17.65
C THR A 429 -0.68 11.79 18.55
N ASN A 430 0.33 11.12 17.98
CA ASN A 430 1.38 10.48 18.74
C ASN A 430 2.37 11.52 19.34
N THR A 431 2.78 11.25 20.58
CA THR A 431 3.58 12.11 21.46
C THR A 431 4.79 11.38 22.04
N ALA A 432 5.05 10.14 21.62
CA ALA A 432 6.27 9.43 21.99
C ALA A 432 7.49 10.20 21.44
N GLY A 433 8.44 10.57 22.30
CA GLY A 433 9.61 11.33 21.85
C GLY A 433 10.45 10.61 20.78
N THR A 434 10.41 9.28 20.78
CA THR A 434 10.93 8.43 19.72
C THR A 434 9.87 7.41 19.35
N THR A 435 9.31 7.54 18.15
CA THR A 435 8.17 6.74 17.65
C THR A 435 8.63 5.43 17.01
N TRP A 436 9.85 5.43 16.48
CA TRP A 436 10.50 4.31 15.83
C TRP A 436 11.94 4.17 16.28
N SER A 437 12.35 2.97 16.67
CA SER A 437 13.75 2.65 16.92
C SER A 437 14.08 1.22 16.53
N GLU A 438 14.82 1.07 15.44
CA GLU A 438 15.43 -0.21 15.08
C GLU A 438 16.93 -0.15 15.37
N ARG A 439 17.44 -1.14 16.09
CA ARG A 439 18.87 -1.34 16.35
C ARG A 439 19.24 -2.76 15.99
N TYR A 440 19.58 -2.93 14.72
CA TYR A 440 19.91 -4.22 14.16
C TYR A 440 21.44 -4.39 14.08
N ASN A 441 21.96 -5.41 14.77
CA ASN A 441 23.32 -5.89 14.73
C ASN A 441 23.33 -7.25 14.02
N ALA A 442 23.87 -7.27 12.82
CA ALA A 442 24.17 -8.52 12.14
C ALA A 442 25.69 -8.73 12.21
N VAL A 443 26.11 -9.79 12.88
CA VAL A 443 27.52 -10.20 12.99
C VAL A 443 27.80 -11.17 11.84
N SER A 444 28.99 -11.10 11.22
CA SER A 444 29.37 -11.95 10.08
C SER A 444 29.00 -13.43 10.29
N GLY A 445 28.22 -14.00 9.37
CA GLY A 445 27.74 -15.39 9.44
C GLY A 445 26.44 -15.60 10.22
N SER A 446 25.74 -14.51 10.60
CA SER A 446 24.43 -14.58 11.23
C SER A 446 23.30 -14.25 10.25
N ALA A 447 22.21 -15.01 10.31
CA ALA A 447 21.02 -14.83 9.48
C ALA A 447 20.01 -13.86 10.09
N ASN A 448 20.52 -12.90 10.86
CA ASN A 448 19.69 -11.84 11.40
C ASN A 448 19.23 -10.97 10.22
N ARG A 449 17.91 -10.84 10.02
CA ARG A 449 17.30 -10.07 8.92
C ARG A 449 16.27 -9.08 9.44
N TYR A 450 16.28 -7.88 8.88
CA TYR A 450 15.24 -6.88 9.09
C TYR A 450 14.72 -6.48 7.73
N GLN A 451 13.44 -6.69 7.45
CA GLN A 451 12.80 -6.38 6.17
C GLN A 451 11.37 -5.90 6.38
N ILE A 452 11.06 -4.72 5.85
CA ILE A 452 9.70 -4.19 5.74
C ILE A 452 9.42 -3.97 4.25
N TRP A 453 8.39 -4.62 3.73
CA TRP A 453 7.92 -4.47 2.36
C TRP A 453 6.69 -3.57 2.35
N GLY A 454 6.88 -2.32 1.96
CA GLY A 454 5.88 -1.24 2.03
C GLY A 454 6.41 0.02 2.71
N THR A 455 5.49 0.93 3.04
CA THR A 455 5.79 2.25 3.60
C THR A 455 5.77 2.24 5.13
N VAL A 456 6.75 2.89 5.73
CA VAL A 456 6.74 3.34 7.13
C VAL A 456 6.49 4.85 7.12
N PHE A 457 5.38 5.27 7.70
CA PHE A 457 4.98 6.68 7.71
C PHE A 457 4.79 7.18 9.14
N ASP A 458 5.53 8.22 9.49
CA ASP A 458 5.34 8.98 10.72
C ASP A 458 4.69 10.34 10.44
N ALA A 459 3.39 10.43 10.73
CA ALA A 459 2.60 11.66 10.67
C ALA A 459 2.76 12.54 11.92
N SER A 460 3.51 12.06 12.92
CA SER A 460 3.77 12.80 14.15
C SER A 460 5.00 13.71 13.97
N ALA A 461 5.04 14.81 14.72
CA ALA A 461 6.20 15.70 14.74
C ALA A 461 7.35 15.16 15.64
N GLN A 462 7.61 13.85 15.62
CA GLN A 462 8.56 13.16 16.49
C GLN A 462 9.77 12.63 15.71
N SER A 463 10.69 11.96 16.42
CA SER A 463 11.94 11.45 15.85
C SER A 463 11.89 9.93 15.62
N MET A 464 12.47 9.50 14.52
CA MET A 464 12.67 8.09 14.16
C MET A 464 14.16 7.78 14.09
N TYR A 465 14.57 6.66 14.70
CA TYR A 465 15.94 6.16 14.67
C TYR A 465 16.04 4.91 13.79
N ILE A 466 16.83 5.01 12.73
CA ILE A 466 16.95 4.02 11.66
C ILE A 466 18.38 3.46 11.68
N THR A 467 18.54 2.17 11.91
CA THR A 467 19.82 1.47 11.69
C THR A 467 19.81 0.59 10.44
N GLY A 468 18.62 0.44 9.83
CA GLY A 468 18.19 -0.38 8.70
C GLY A 468 18.65 0.03 7.32
N ALA A 469 19.91 0.43 7.11
CA ALA A 469 20.43 0.70 5.77
C ALA A 469 21.20 -0.51 5.22
N GLN A 470 20.84 -0.99 4.03
CA GLN A 470 21.46 -2.16 3.42
C GLN A 470 22.95 -1.90 3.08
N LEU A 471 23.77 -2.91 3.33
CA LEU A 471 25.11 -3.07 2.80
C LEU A 471 25.05 -4.03 1.60
N GLY A 472 24.83 -3.58 0.36
CA GLY A 472 24.74 -4.51 -0.78
C GLY A 472 23.82 -4.08 -1.94
N PRO A 473 24.01 -4.63 -3.16
CA PRO A 473 23.04 -4.52 -4.24
C PRO A 473 21.76 -5.32 -3.91
N GLN A 474 20.63 -4.89 -4.46
CA GLN A 474 19.34 -5.59 -4.37
C GLN A 474 19.42 -6.95 -5.09
N ASP A 475 18.94 -8.02 -4.45
CA ASP A 475 18.65 -9.28 -5.14
C ASP A 475 17.26 -9.20 -5.81
N HIS A 476 17.19 -9.42 -7.12
CA HIS A 476 15.93 -9.41 -7.89
C HIS A 476 15.28 -10.79 -8.00
N ASN A 477 15.98 -11.84 -7.57
CA ASN A 477 15.46 -13.20 -7.58
C ASN A 477 15.57 -13.84 -6.18
N PRO A 478 15.10 -13.16 -5.10
CA PRO A 478 15.12 -13.74 -3.78
C PRO A 478 14.30 -15.03 -3.75
N VAL A 479 14.78 -15.97 -2.94
CA VAL A 479 14.11 -17.25 -2.71
C VAL A 479 13.58 -17.31 -1.29
N ASP A 480 12.49 -18.06 -1.12
CA ASP A 480 11.93 -18.35 0.20
C ASP A 480 13.00 -18.89 1.14
N ASP A 481 12.97 -18.40 2.38
CA ASP A 481 13.92 -18.87 3.35
C ASP A 481 13.45 -20.17 4.00
N ALA A 482 14.02 -21.28 3.55
CA ALA A 482 13.81 -22.60 4.16
C ALA A 482 14.73 -22.86 5.36
N ASN A 483 15.76 -22.02 5.57
CA ASN A 483 16.73 -22.18 6.65
C ASN A 483 16.92 -20.85 7.38
N PRO A 484 16.46 -20.71 8.63
CA PRO A 484 16.61 -19.47 9.39
C PRO A 484 18.05 -18.97 9.53
N GLY A 485 19.06 -19.81 9.24
CA GLY A 485 20.49 -19.52 9.20
C GLY A 485 21.12 -19.36 7.81
N GLY A 486 20.33 -19.42 6.73
CA GLY A 486 20.81 -19.52 5.34
C GLY A 486 21.07 -18.18 4.65
N THR A 487 21.64 -18.24 3.44
CA THR A 487 21.95 -17.09 2.57
C THR A 487 20.77 -16.62 1.71
N GLY A 488 19.56 -17.18 1.92
CA GLY A 488 18.47 -17.17 0.93
C GLY A 488 17.91 -15.80 0.55
N SER A 489 18.14 -14.78 1.38
CA SER A 489 17.77 -13.39 1.09
C SER A 489 18.93 -12.42 1.23
N ASP A 490 20.16 -12.91 1.03
CA ASP A 490 21.36 -12.07 1.02
C ASP A 490 21.22 -11.05 -0.12
N GLY A 491 21.37 -9.78 0.20
CA GLY A 491 21.20 -8.69 -0.76
C GLY A 491 19.79 -8.08 -0.82
N GLN A 492 18.88 -8.38 0.11
CA GLN A 492 17.60 -7.64 0.21
C GLN A 492 17.70 -6.38 1.07
N TYR A 493 16.94 -5.32 0.71
CA TYR A 493 16.92 -4.09 1.51
C TYR A 493 16.27 -4.34 2.85
N SER A 494 16.71 -3.58 3.85
CA SER A 494 16.06 -3.63 5.15
C SER A 494 14.68 -3.00 5.16
N ILE A 495 14.47 -2.04 4.26
CA ILE A 495 13.16 -1.49 3.93
C ILE A 495 13.05 -1.51 2.41
N ASN A 496 12.10 -2.29 1.89
CA ASN A 496 11.75 -2.40 0.47
C ASN A 496 10.45 -1.62 0.24
N GLY A 497 10.58 -0.30 0.20
CA GLY A 497 9.46 0.65 0.13
C GLY A 497 9.95 2.03 0.54
N GLU A 498 9.13 2.77 1.29
CA GLU A 498 9.40 4.16 1.63
C GLU A 498 9.53 4.37 3.14
N PHE A 499 10.46 5.21 3.55
CA PHE A 499 10.57 5.65 4.95
C PHE A 499 10.35 7.15 5.08
N ILE A 500 9.25 7.52 5.71
CA ILE A 500 8.77 8.89 5.76
C ILE A 500 8.59 9.30 7.21
N GLY A 501 9.22 10.40 7.63
CA GLY A 501 9.01 10.92 8.99
C GLY A 501 9.32 12.40 9.15
N PHE A 502 9.06 12.95 10.33
CA PHE A 502 9.32 14.36 10.60
C PHE A 502 10.82 14.65 10.80
N LYS A 503 11.49 13.81 11.60
CA LYS A 503 12.95 13.81 11.78
C LYS A 503 13.48 12.37 11.74
N LEU A 504 14.49 12.13 10.92
CA LEU A 504 15.13 10.84 10.74
C LEU A 504 16.61 10.90 11.18
N ASP A 505 16.96 10.07 12.15
CA ASP A 505 18.33 9.83 12.57
C ASP A 505 18.78 8.47 12.04
N LEU A 506 19.74 8.46 11.11
CA LEU A 506 20.30 7.27 10.48
C LEU A 506 21.61 6.89 11.17
N ASP A 507 21.74 5.63 11.56
CA ASP A 507 22.95 5.06 12.14
C ASP A 507 23.43 3.93 11.24
N ASP A 508 24.40 4.25 10.40
CA ASP A 508 25.00 3.37 9.41
C ASP A 508 26.00 2.40 10.03
N GLY A 509 26.19 1.24 9.37
CA GLY A 509 27.34 0.39 9.66
C GLY A 509 27.13 -0.82 10.56
N ASN A 510 25.91 -1.22 10.88
CA ASN A 510 25.67 -2.35 11.80
C ASN A 510 24.87 -3.54 11.24
N ILE A 511 24.49 -3.55 9.95
CA ILE A 511 23.79 -4.69 9.33
C ILE A 511 24.75 -5.52 8.47
N GLN A 512 25.63 -6.31 9.08
CA GLN A 512 26.41 -7.33 8.35
C GLN A 512 25.72 -8.70 8.31
N GLY A 513 25.03 -8.92 7.20
CA GLY A 513 24.41 -10.17 6.76
C GLY A 513 24.18 -10.11 5.24
N ASN A 514 23.98 -8.90 4.72
CA ASN A 514 24.19 -8.56 3.31
C ASN A 514 25.67 -8.20 3.08
N SER A 515 26.27 -8.72 2.01
CA SER A 515 27.65 -8.40 1.64
C SER A 515 27.72 -6.94 1.21
N ALA A 516 28.61 -6.13 1.82
CA ALA A 516 28.84 -4.74 1.42
C ALA A 516 28.88 -4.64 -0.11
N GLY A 517 27.95 -3.86 -0.66
CA GLY A 517 27.89 -3.66 -2.10
C GLY A 517 29.20 -3.06 -2.56
N ALA A 518 29.70 -3.50 -3.71
CA ALA A 518 30.81 -2.80 -4.32
C ALA A 518 30.35 -1.35 -4.56
N THR A 519 31.17 -0.36 -4.17
CA THR A 519 30.96 1.03 -4.56
C THR A 519 30.75 1.07 -6.07
N PRO A 520 29.57 1.48 -6.54
CA PRO A 520 29.31 1.49 -7.97
C PRO A 520 30.23 2.51 -8.66
N THR A 521 30.99 2.07 -9.67
CA THR A 521 31.88 2.98 -10.40
C THR A 521 31.10 3.64 -11.53
N CYS A 522 30.66 4.89 -11.35
CA CYS A 522 30.15 5.65 -12.48
C CYS A 522 31.30 6.09 -13.39
N PRO A 523 31.25 5.80 -14.70
CA PRO A 523 32.15 6.45 -15.64
C PRO A 523 31.85 7.95 -15.60
N GLY A 524 32.79 8.72 -15.06
CA GLY A 524 32.68 10.17 -14.89
C GLY A 524 32.76 10.97 -16.19
#